data_AF-A0A929PID5-F1
#
_entry.id   AF-A0A929PID5-F1
#
_cell.length_a   1.000
_cell.length_b   1.000
_cell.length_c   1.000
_cell.angle_alpha   90.00
_cell.angle_beta   90.00
_cell.angle_gamma   90.00
#
_symmetry.space_group_name_H-M   'P 1'
#
loop_
_entity.id
_entity.type
_entity.pdbx_description
1 polymer ?
#
loop_
_entity_poly.entity_id
_entity_poly.type
_entity_poly.pdbx_seq_one_letter_code
_entity_poly.pdbx_strand_id
1 'polypeptide(L)'
;MSILKPDSLLTLPEAEAEALMNELSLAEQASVVLMTPWERRQEIILLSQDSMALVQGLPVEELFWTVKAIGPQDAVHILNLANAEQLQFVFDLDWWHKAELRPEKIAT
;
A
#
# COMPACT_ATOMS: atom_id res chain seq x y z
N MET A 1 -23.96 2.43 4.46
CA MET A 1 -22.95 1.36 4.36
C MET A 1 -22.14 1.37 5.64
N SER A 2 -22.04 0.22 6.30
CA SER A 2 -21.21 0.08 7.50
C SER A 2 -19.76 0.04 7.05
N ILE A 3 -18.94 0.95 7.57
CA ILE A 3 -17.51 0.99 7.27
C ILE A 3 -16.87 -0.25 7.90
N LEU A 4 -16.33 -1.15 7.08
CA LEU A 4 -15.61 -2.33 7.55
C LEU A 4 -14.32 -1.89 8.27
N LYS A 5 -14.08 -2.43 9.46
CA LYS A 5 -12.89 -2.08 10.24
C LYS A 5 -11.71 -2.99 9.87
N PRO A 6 -10.47 -2.46 9.78
CA PRO A 6 -9.29 -3.26 9.49
C PRO A 6 -9.10 -4.45 10.43
N ASP A 7 -9.29 -4.25 11.74
CA ASP A 7 -9.13 -5.29 12.76
C ASP A 7 -10.00 -6.53 12.48
N SER A 8 -11.17 -6.33 11.84
CA SER A 8 -12.05 -7.44 11.46
C SER A 8 -11.44 -8.30 10.36
N LEU A 9 -10.71 -7.72 9.40
CA LEU A 9 -10.03 -8.48 8.35
C LEU A 9 -8.75 -9.14 8.85
N LEU A 10 -7.95 -8.43 9.66
CA LEU A 10 -6.65 -8.90 10.14
C LEU A 10 -6.73 -10.09 11.12
N THR A 11 -7.93 -10.40 11.62
CA THR A 11 -8.17 -11.50 12.57
C THR A 11 -8.88 -12.69 11.94
N LEU A 12 -9.37 -12.57 10.70
CA LEU A 12 -10.02 -13.65 9.97
C LEU A 12 -8.98 -14.58 9.31
N PRO A 13 -9.35 -15.84 9.00
CA PRO A 13 -8.59 -16.67 8.07
C PRO A 13 -8.42 -15.96 6.72
N GLU A 14 -7.27 -16.10 6.09
CA GLU A 14 -6.89 -15.42 4.84
C GLU A 14 -7.98 -15.52 3.76
N ALA A 15 -8.49 -16.73 3.48
CA ALA A 15 -9.54 -16.94 2.48
C ALA A 15 -10.86 -16.21 2.79
N GLU A 16 -11.23 -16.08 4.08
CA GLU A 16 -12.44 -15.35 4.49
C GLU A 16 -12.22 -13.84 4.41
N ALA A 17 -11.02 -13.37 4.77
CA ALA A 17 -10.63 -11.98 4.67
C ALA A 17 -10.58 -11.51 3.20
N GLU A 18 -10.02 -12.32 2.31
CA GLU A 18 -10.04 -12.10 0.86
C GLU A 18 -11.47 -12.02 0.33
N ALA A 19 -12.32 -13.00 0.65
CA ALA A 19 -13.71 -13.01 0.19
C ALA A 19 -14.44 -11.73 0.61
N LEU A 20 -14.31 -11.32 1.88
CA LEU A 20 -14.95 -10.12 2.39
C LEU A 20 -14.38 -8.84 1.77
N MET A 21 -13.06 -8.75 1.58
CA MET A 21 -12.42 -7.61 0.95
C MET A 21 -12.91 -7.42 -0.50
N ASN A 22 -13.09 -8.52 -1.24
CA ASN A 22 -13.49 -8.49 -2.64
C ASN A 22 -15.01 -8.31 -2.84
N GLU A 23 -15.82 -8.35 -1.78
CA GLU A 23 -17.23 -7.90 -1.82
C GLU A 23 -17.36 -6.36 -1.79
N LEU A 24 -16.33 -5.66 -1.32
CA LEU A 24 -16.30 -4.20 -1.24
C LEU A 24 -15.97 -3.57 -2.60
N SER A 25 -16.53 -2.39 -2.86
CA SER A 25 -16.08 -1.56 -3.97
C SER A 25 -14.63 -1.08 -3.76
N LEU A 26 -13.90 -0.75 -4.83
CA LEU A 26 -12.53 -0.22 -4.73
C LEU A 26 -12.42 1.00 -3.79
N ALA A 27 -13.45 1.86 -3.75
CA ALA A 27 -13.46 3.03 -2.86
C ALA A 27 -13.59 2.63 -1.38
N GLU A 28 -14.38 1.60 -1.08
CA GLU A 28 -14.50 1.04 0.27
C GLU A 28 -13.22 0.31 0.68
N GLN A 29 -12.63 -0.48 -0.23
CA GLN A 29 -11.33 -1.09 -0.03
C GLN A 29 -10.26 -0.04 0.30
N ALA A 30 -10.19 1.05 -0.46
CA ALA A 30 -9.30 2.17 -0.18
C ALA A 30 -9.56 2.78 1.21
N SER A 31 -10.82 2.92 1.60
CA SER A 31 -11.17 3.41 2.95
C SER A 31 -10.66 2.47 4.05
N VAL A 32 -10.77 1.16 3.87
CA VAL A 32 -10.21 0.15 4.79
C VAL A 32 -8.71 0.31 4.90
N VAL A 33 -8.00 0.40 3.77
CA VAL A 33 -6.54 0.61 3.75
C VAL A 33 -6.16 1.89 4.50
N LEU A 34 -6.85 3.00 4.25
CA LEU A 34 -6.54 4.30 4.87
C LEU A 34 -6.76 4.32 6.38
N MET A 35 -7.71 3.54 6.91
CA MET A 35 -7.91 3.37 8.35
C MET A 35 -6.94 2.37 9.00
N THR A 36 -6.19 1.61 8.19
CA THR A 36 -5.23 0.63 8.67
C THR A 36 -3.90 1.32 9.03
N PRO A 37 -3.27 0.99 10.17
CA PRO A 37 -1.92 1.45 10.48
C PRO A 37 -0.93 1.15 9.34
N TRP A 38 -0.03 2.08 9.03
CA TRP A 38 0.85 1.99 7.86
C TRP A 38 1.64 0.67 7.81
N GLU A 39 2.10 0.19 8.96
CA GLU A 39 2.89 -1.05 9.12
C GLU A 39 2.10 -2.30 8.72
N ARG A 40 0.76 -2.24 8.74
CA ARG A 40 -0.15 -3.37 8.47
C ARG A 40 -0.88 -3.23 7.14
N ARG A 41 -0.75 -2.10 6.43
CA ARG A 41 -1.51 -1.83 5.20
C ARG A 41 -1.24 -2.83 4.08
N GLN A 42 -0.01 -3.30 3.96
CA GLN A 42 0.34 -4.30 2.96
C GLN A 42 -0.54 -5.55 3.09
N GLU A 43 -0.79 -6.01 4.31
CA GLU A 43 -1.63 -7.20 4.54
C GLU A 43 -3.05 -6.99 4.05
N ILE A 44 -3.64 -5.79 4.22
CA ILE A 44 -4.97 -5.48 3.69
C ILE A 44 -4.97 -5.33 2.18
N ILE A 45 -3.96 -4.65 1.62
CA ILE A 45 -3.85 -4.42 0.16
C ILE A 45 -3.77 -5.76 -0.59
N LEU A 46 -3.05 -6.73 -0.04
CA LEU A 46 -2.86 -8.05 -0.65
C LEU A 46 -4.13 -8.91 -0.68
N LEU A 47 -5.14 -8.60 0.14
CA LEU A 47 -6.44 -9.28 0.11
C LEU A 47 -7.28 -8.91 -1.12
N SER A 48 -6.94 -7.81 -1.81
CA SER A 48 -7.68 -7.32 -2.97
C SER A 48 -7.25 -8.02 -4.26
N GLN A 49 -8.21 -8.54 -5.03
CA GLN A 49 -7.98 -9.06 -6.39
C GLN A 49 -7.57 -7.94 -7.35
N ASP A 50 -7.96 -6.69 -7.06
CA ASP A 50 -7.65 -5.49 -7.84
C ASP A 50 -6.56 -4.66 -7.15
N SER A 51 -5.61 -5.30 -6.45
CA SER A 51 -4.56 -4.64 -5.65
C SER A 51 -3.79 -3.57 -6.41
N MET A 52 -3.54 -3.76 -7.71
CA MET A 52 -2.93 -2.73 -8.56
C MET A 52 -3.81 -1.48 -8.68
N ALA A 53 -5.09 -1.62 -9.02
CA ALA A 53 -6.00 -0.49 -9.12
C ALA A 53 -6.24 0.18 -7.75
N LEU A 54 -6.30 -0.63 -6.69
CA LEU A 54 -6.40 -0.15 -5.31
C LEU A 54 -5.20 0.72 -4.94
N VAL A 55 -3.97 0.20 -5.10
CA VAL A 55 -2.75 0.96 -4.80
C VAL A 55 -2.68 2.23 -5.62
N GLN A 56 -2.93 2.16 -6.92
CA GLN A 56 -2.87 3.33 -7.82
C GLN A 56 -3.93 4.39 -7.52
N GLY A 57 -5.02 4.01 -6.85
CA GLY A 57 -6.06 4.92 -6.38
C GLY A 57 -5.77 5.59 -5.04
N LEU A 58 -4.74 5.14 -4.31
CA LEU A 58 -4.36 5.75 -3.03
C LEU A 58 -3.62 7.09 -3.24
N PRO A 59 -3.78 8.07 -2.32
CA PRO A 59 -2.96 9.27 -2.32
C PRO A 59 -1.46 8.95 -2.29
N VAL A 60 -0.65 9.73 -2.98
CA VAL A 60 0.81 9.51 -3.08
C VAL A 60 1.49 9.57 -1.72
N GLU A 61 1.02 10.43 -0.82
CA GLU A 61 1.52 10.58 0.55
C GLU A 61 1.27 9.31 1.38
N GLU A 62 0.11 8.68 1.18
CA GLU A 62 -0.28 7.48 1.92
C GLU A 62 0.52 6.27 1.47
N LEU A 63 0.83 6.17 0.16
CA LEU A 63 1.76 5.16 -0.33
C LEU A 63 3.17 5.38 0.24
N PHE A 64 3.66 6.63 0.23
CA PHE A 64 4.97 6.97 0.77
C PHE A 64 5.10 6.53 2.24
N TRP A 65 4.16 6.93 3.11
CA TRP A 65 4.23 6.55 4.53
C TRP A 65 4.07 5.06 4.75
N THR A 66 3.29 4.36 3.92
CA THR A 66 3.20 2.89 3.95
C THR A 66 4.57 2.27 3.67
N VAL A 67 5.25 2.68 2.59
CA VAL A 67 6.61 2.22 2.24
C VAL A 67 7.62 2.54 3.34
N LYS A 68 7.56 3.72 3.95
CA LYS A 68 8.44 4.10 5.07
C LYS A 68 8.23 3.21 6.30
N ALA A 69 6.99 2.81 6.57
CA ALA A 69 6.63 2.03 7.75
C ALA A 69 7.01 0.54 7.62
N ILE A 70 6.75 -0.08 6.46
CA ILE A 70 7.07 -1.51 6.22
C ILE A 70 8.56 -1.73 5.89
N GLY A 71 9.26 -0.69 5.46
CA GLY A 71 10.68 -0.77 5.14
C GLY A 71 10.98 -1.39 3.76
N PRO A 72 12.25 -1.33 3.32
CA PRO A 72 12.61 -1.55 1.93
C PRO A 72 12.47 -3.00 1.45
N GLN A 73 12.60 -4.00 2.34
CA GLN A 73 12.48 -5.41 1.93
C GLN A 73 11.03 -5.77 1.61
N ASP A 74 10.09 -5.32 2.43
CA ASP A 74 8.67 -5.62 2.26
C ASP A 74 8.02 -4.69 1.21
N ALA A 75 8.51 -3.45 1.08
CA ALA A 75 7.96 -2.47 0.16
C ALA A 75 8.07 -2.82 -1.33
N VAL A 76 8.93 -3.77 -1.74
CA VAL A 76 9.10 -4.13 -3.16
C VAL A 76 7.76 -4.53 -3.79
N HIS A 77 6.92 -5.26 -3.06
CA HIS A 77 5.64 -5.71 -3.60
C HIS A 77 4.69 -4.52 -3.84
N ILE A 78 4.58 -3.61 -2.87
CA ILE A 78 3.72 -2.43 -2.96
C ILE A 78 4.23 -1.45 -4.03
N LEU A 79 5.55 -1.28 -4.15
CA LEU A 79 6.16 -0.42 -5.17
C LEU A 79 5.91 -0.95 -6.59
N ASN A 80 5.85 -2.28 -6.78
CA ASN A 80 5.52 -2.87 -8.09
C ASN A 80 4.08 -2.61 -8.54
N LEU A 81 3.17 -2.26 -7.61
CA LEU A 81 1.77 -1.94 -7.90
C LEU A 81 1.56 -0.44 -8.18
N ALA A 82 2.50 0.41 -7.76
CA ALA A 82 2.40 1.86 -7.82
C ALA A 82 2.43 2.40 -9.26
N ASN A 83 1.74 3.52 -9.49
CA ASN A 83 1.84 4.24 -10.76
C ASN A 83 3.09 5.15 -10.78
N ALA A 84 3.37 5.75 -11.95
CA ALA A 84 4.55 6.58 -12.14
C ALA A 84 4.59 7.82 -11.23
N GLU A 85 3.44 8.45 -10.97
CA GLU A 85 3.34 9.64 -10.11
C GLU A 85 3.67 9.29 -8.64
N GLN A 86 3.12 8.18 -8.16
CA GLN A 86 3.39 7.63 -6.85
C GLN A 86 4.87 7.24 -6.66
N LEU A 87 5.46 6.56 -7.65
CA LEU A 87 6.89 6.24 -7.63
C LEU A 87 7.76 7.49 -7.63
N GLN A 88 7.45 8.47 -8.49
CA GLN A 88 8.14 9.75 -8.53
C GLN A 88 8.12 10.45 -7.16
N PHE A 89 6.95 10.47 -6.50
CA PHE A 89 6.80 11.07 -5.18
C PHE A 89 7.68 10.39 -4.12
N VAL A 90 7.72 9.04 -4.11
CA VAL A 90 8.60 8.29 -3.20
C VAL A 90 10.07 8.61 -3.47
N PHE A 91 10.45 8.68 -4.73
CA PHE A 91 11.84 8.96 -5.13
C PHE A 91 12.23 10.37 -4.71
N ASP A 92 11.38 11.36 -4.96
CA ASP A 92 11.61 12.77 -4.62
C ASP A 92 11.83 12.99 -3.12
N LEU A 93 11.12 12.25 -2.28
CA LEU A 93 11.21 12.42 -0.83
C LEU A 93 12.30 11.57 -0.16
N ASP A 94 12.56 10.33 -0.60
CA ASP A 94 13.45 9.41 0.12
C ASP A 94 14.81 9.18 -0.55
N TRP A 95 14.92 9.46 -1.85
CA TRP A 95 16.12 9.18 -2.65
C TRP A 95 16.93 10.41 -3.04
N TRP A 96 16.43 11.61 -2.75
CA TRP A 96 17.24 12.82 -2.83
C TRP A 96 18.04 13.03 -1.54
N HIS A 97 19.37 12.97 -1.65
CA HIS A 97 20.28 13.43 -0.59
C HIS A 97 21.31 14.37 -1.21
N LYS A 98 20.94 15.67 -1.31
CA LYS A 98 21.58 16.67 -2.19
C LYS A 98 21.34 16.33 -3.69
N ALA A 99 22.18 16.81 -4.60
CA ALA A 99 22.00 16.71 -6.06
C ALA A 99 22.53 15.40 -6.69
N GLU A 100 22.61 14.30 -5.93
CA GLU A 100 23.15 13.03 -6.41
C GLU A 100 22.18 11.88 -6.14
N LEU A 101 21.86 11.11 -7.19
CA LEU A 101 21.14 9.84 -7.12
C LEU A 101 22.05 8.80 -6.44
N ARG A 102 21.50 8.06 -5.47
CA ARG A 102 22.20 7.02 -4.71
C ARG A 102 22.02 5.65 -5.40
N PRO A 103 23.03 5.13 -6.12
CA PRO A 103 22.89 3.89 -6.88
C PRO A 103 22.54 2.68 -6.00
N GLU A 104 22.96 2.70 -4.73
CA GLU A 104 22.70 1.64 -3.75
C GLU A 104 21.22 1.48 -3.36
N LYS A 105 20.34 2.41 -3.75
CA LYS A 105 18.90 2.36 -3.46
C LYS A 105 18.04 1.88 -4.64
N ILE A 106 18.64 1.63 -5.82
CA ILE A 106 17.89 1.40 -7.06
C ILE A 106 17.64 -0.09 -7.34
N ALA A 107 18.48 -1.01 -6.85
CA ALA A 107 18.22 -2.46 -6.70
C ALA A 107 19.53 -3.17 -6.34
N THR A 108 19.45 -4.21 -5.51
CA THR A 108 20.37 -5.38 -5.56
C THR A 108 19.55 -6.62 -5.31
#